data_AF-A0A7S2D4L1-F1
#
_entry.id   AF-A0A7S2D4L1-F1
#
_cell.length_a   1.000
_cell.length_b   1.000
_cell.length_c   1.000
_cell.angle_alpha   90.00
_cell.angle_beta   90.00
_cell.angle_gamma   90.00
#
_symmetry.space_group_name_H-M   'P 1'
#
loop_
_entity.id
_entity.type
_entity.pdbx_description
1 polymer ?
#
loop_
_entity_poly.entity_id
_entity_poly.type
_entity_poly.pdbx_seq_one_letter_code
_entity_poly.pdbx_strand_id
1 'polypeptide(L)'
;ATVLFATSALHRLSSSQQPQSPQQLRIMADILASQEVSMDGAKRRKITSVASLPAPLCEMLRTETLHTASVDGVLLGSEGPFNHAPCSLLPYPLPATVFSHARSLSQPFSVLVDRISRDPKWLCPIVRSTVSHDPFTRRLLEIF
;
A
#
# COMPACT_ATOMS: atom_id res chain seq x y z
N ALA A 1 -7.50 1.09 -3.76
CA ALA A 1 -7.65 -0.31 -3.34
C ALA A 1 -7.39 -0.51 -1.84
N THR A 2 -6.37 0.13 -1.24
CA THR A 2 -6.00 -0.03 0.19
C THR A 2 -7.10 0.35 1.19
N VAL A 3 -7.93 1.36 0.91
CA VAL A 3 -9.04 1.77 1.81
C VAL A 3 -10.19 0.76 1.81
N LEU A 4 -10.36 -0.01 0.72
CA LEU A 4 -11.41 -1.04 0.60
C LEU A 4 -11.04 -2.34 1.33
N PHE A 5 -9.74 -2.62 1.52
CA PHE A 5 -9.28 -3.77 2.31
C PHE A 5 -9.55 -3.58 3.81
N ALA A 6 -9.35 -2.37 4.34
CA ALA A 6 -9.64 -2.08 5.74
C ALA A 6 -11.15 -2.19 6.08
N THR A 7 -12.03 -1.75 5.19
CA THR A 7 -13.48 -1.80 5.40
C THR A 7 -14.07 -3.20 5.22
N SER A 8 -13.54 -4.01 4.30
CA SER A 8 -14.01 -5.38 4.08
C SER A 8 -13.49 -6.38 5.14
N ALA A 9 -12.34 -6.11 5.76
CA ALA A 9 -11.88 -6.83 6.95
C ALA A 9 -12.78 -6.56 8.18
N LEU A 10 -13.18 -5.29 8.38
CA LEU A 10 -14.09 -4.90 9.46
C LEU A 10 -15.51 -5.51 9.30
N HIS A 11 -16.02 -5.61 8.08
CA HIS A 11 -17.34 -6.19 7.83
C HIS A 11 -17.36 -7.73 7.98
N ARG A 12 -16.24 -8.42 7.71
CA ARG A 12 -16.15 -9.89 7.89
C ARG A 12 -15.92 -10.33 9.33
N LEU A 13 -15.36 -9.48 10.19
CA LEU A 13 -15.22 -9.76 11.62
C LEU A 13 -16.55 -9.70 12.40
N SER A 14 -17.62 -9.15 11.81
CA SER A 14 -18.94 -9.08 12.45
C SER A 14 -19.79 -10.35 12.30
N SER A 15 -19.43 -11.29 11.41
CA SER A 15 -20.37 -12.32 10.92
C SER A 15 -20.00 -13.77 11.27
N SER A 16 -18.85 -14.03 11.88
CA SER A 16 -18.47 -15.40 12.27
C SER A 16 -17.81 -15.42 13.66
N GLN A 17 -18.59 -15.93 14.63
CA GLN A 17 -18.27 -16.32 16.02
C GLN A 17 -16.85 -16.91 16.20
N GLN A 18 -16.07 -16.74 17.28
CA GLN A 18 -16.24 -16.20 18.64
C GLN A 18 -14.83 -15.95 19.27
N PRO A 19 -14.72 -15.41 20.50
CA PRO A 19 -14.10 -14.12 20.83
C PRO A 19 -12.57 -14.17 21.02
N GLN A 20 -11.82 -13.48 20.16
CA GLN A 20 -10.53 -12.92 20.59
C GLN A 20 -10.86 -11.82 21.61
N SER A 21 -10.13 -11.78 22.72
CA SER A 21 -10.49 -11.00 23.91
C SER A 21 -10.98 -9.58 23.53
N PRO A 22 -12.08 -9.08 24.09
CA PRO A 22 -12.62 -7.75 23.76
C PRO A 22 -11.61 -6.62 24.03
N GLN A 23 -10.52 -6.93 24.73
CA GLN A 23 -9.37 -6.06 24.97
C GLN A 23 -8.45 -5.95 23.75
N GLN A 24 -8.18 -7.02 22.99
CA GLN A 24 -7.28 -6.98 21.83
C GLN A 24 -7.86 -6.15 20.67
N LEU A 25 -9.15 -6.35 20.35
CA LEU A 25 -9.83 -5.54 19.34
C LEU A 25 -9.93 -4.07 19.78
N ARG A 26 -10.11 -3.81 21.07
CA ARG A 26 -10.05 -2.44 21.62
C ARG A 26 -8.66 -1.83 21.51
N ILE A 27 -7.60 -2.57 21.81
CA ILE A 27 -6.21 -2.06 21.71
C ILE A 27 -5.83 -1.76 20.25
N MET A 28 -6.18 -2.63 19.30
CA MET A 28 -5.91 -2.40 17.87
C MET A 28 -6.74 -1.23 17.32
N ALA A 29 -8.02 -1.16 17.70
CA ALA A 29 -8.89 -0.04 17.35
C ALA A 29 -8.42 1.26 18.02
N ASP A 30 -7.94 1.24 19.26
CA ASP A 30 -7.43 2.40 20.00
C ASP A 30 -6.09 2.88 19.45
N ILE A 31 -5.22 2.00 18.94
CA ILE A 31 -3.97 2.39 18.26
C ILE A 31 -4.27 3.05 16.92
N LEU A 32 -5.25 2.53 16.18
CA LEU A 32 -5.72 3.14 14.93
C LEU A 32 -6.56 4.40 15.18
N ALA A 33 -7.34 4.47 16.26
CA ALA A 33 -8.20 5.59 16.64
C ALA A 33 -7.43 6.70 17.38
N SER A 34 -6.29 6.39 18.00
CA SER A 34 -5.31 7.41 18.46
C SER A 34 -4.77 8.26 17.30
N GLN A 35 -5.11 7.90 16.05
CA GLN A 35 -4.85 8.71 14.86
C GLN A 35 -5.92 9.80 14.61
N GLU A 36 -7.08 9.78 15.28
CA GLU A 36 -8.14 10.78 15.13
C GLU A 36 -8.36 11.57 16.42
N VAL A 37 -7.72 12.74 16.52
CA VAL A 37 -8.14 13.80 17.46
C VAL A 37 -8.66 14.98 16.64
N SER A 38 -9.86 15.42 17.00
CA SER A 38 -10.67 16.47 16.37
C SER A 38 -9.93 17.79 16.13
N MET A 39 -10.39 18.47 15.09
CA MET A 39 -9.86 19.69 14.47
C MET A 39 -9.94 20.91 15.40
N ASP A 40 -8.79 21.44 15.83
CA ASP A 40 -8.53 22.88 15.80
C ASP A 40 -7.03 23.21 15.99
N GLY A 41 -6.52 24.12 15.16
CA GLY A 41 -5.25 24.84 15.32
C GLY A 41 -3.96 24.03 15.61
N ALA A 42 -3.20 23.71 14.56
CA ALA A 42 -1.76 23.46 14.58
C ALA A 42 -1.20 22.51 15.68
N LYS A 43 -1.56 21.21 15.64
CA LYS A 43 -0.86 20.16 16.38
C LYS A 43 -0.22 19.12 15.45
N ARG A 44 1.11 19.01 15.55
CA ARG A 44 1.95 18.05 14.84
C ARG A 44 1.53 16.62 15.22
N ARG A 45 1.03 15.85 14.25
CA ARG A 45 0.70 14.41 14.41
C ARG A 45 1.92 13.67 14.98
N LYS A 46 1.81 13.09 16.19
CA LYS A 46 2.83 12.18 16.72
C LYS A 46 2.65 10.84 16.02
N ILE A 47 3.60 10.52 15.14
CA ILE A 47 3.68 9.23 14.48
C ILE A 47 4.03 8.20 15.55
N THR A 48 3.12 7.27 15.86
CA THR A 48 3.48 6.04 16.58
C THR A 48 4.30 5.19 15.64
N SER A 49 5.62 5.43 15.63
CA SER A 49 6.58 4.56 14.97
C SER A 49 6.50 3.18 15.61
N VAL A 50 6.77 2.12 14.84
CA VAL A 50 6.94 0.75 15.38
C VAL A 50 7.93 0.74 16.56
N ALA A 51 8.92 1.63 16.54
CA ALA A 51 9.90 1.81 17.62
C ALA A 51 9.31 2.31 18.95
N SER A 52 8.08 2.85 18.95
CA SER A 52 7.40 3.34 20.15
C SER A 52 6.48 2.30 20.79
N LEU A 53 6.29 1.14 20.15
CA LEU A 53 5.42 0.08 20.65
C LEU A 53 6.17 -0.87 21.60
N PRO A 54 5.50 -1.42 22.62
CA PRO A 54 6.07 -2.48 23.45
C PRO A 54 6.44 -3.72 22.62
N ALA A 55 7.61 -4.29 22.87
CA ALA A 55 8.09 -5.52 22.23
C ALA A 55 7.07 -6.69 22.21
N PRO A 56 6.34 -7.00 23.30
CA PRO A 56 5.37 -8.11 23.26
C PRO A 56 4.20 -7.84 22.32
N LEU A 57 3.78 -6.57 22.18
CA LEU A 57 2.71 -6.19 21.27
C LEU A 57 3.16 -6.28 19.81
N CYS A 58 4.40 -5.88 19.51
CA CYS A 58 4.98 -6.00 18.18
C CYS A 58 5.02 -7.46 17.70
N GLU A 59 5.38 -8.40 18.58
CA GLU A 59 5.43 -9.82 18.21
C GLU A 59 4.04 -10.40 17.97
N MET A 60 3.04 -10.03 18.79
CA MET A 60 1.65 -10.44 18.55
C MET A 60 1.11 -9.91 17.22
N LEU A 61 1.34 -8.63 16.92
CA LEU A 61 0.91 -8.04 15.64
C LEU A 61 1.62 -8.71 14.46
N ARG A 62 2.90 -9.04 14.62
CA ARG A 62 3.67 -9.76 13.61
C ARG A 62 3.06 -11.12 13.33
N THR A 63 2.86 -11.96 14.33
CA THR A 63 2.33 -13.33 14.13
C THR A 63 0.95 -13.28 13.47
N GLU A 64 0.06 -12.42 13.95
CA GLU A 64 -1.27 -12.22 13.34
C GLU A 64 -1.17 -11.79 11.88
N THR A 65 -0.34 -10.79 11.56
CA THR A 65 -0.14 -10.32 10.19
C THR A 65 0.33 -11.44 9.26
N LEU A 66 1.23 -12.32 9.73
CA LEU A 66 1.71 -13.45 8.96
C LEU A 66 0.63 -14.51 8.73
N HIS A 67 -0.21 -14.78 9.74
CA HIS A 67 -1.36 -15.67 9.60
C HIS A 67 -2.37 -15.11 8.59
N THR A 68 -2.73 -13.83 8.70
CA THR A 68 -3.64 -13.17 7.77
C THR A 68 -3.08 -13.16 6.35
N ALA A 69 -1.79 -12.85 6.16
CA ALA A 69 -1.14 -12.90 4.85
C ALA A 69 -1.23 -14.30 4.20
N SER A 70 -1.16 -15.35 5.03
CA SER A 70 -1.27 -16.74 4.56
C SER A 70 -2.70 -17.11 4.15
N VAL A 71 -3.70 -16.63 4.90
CA VAL A 71 -5.12 -16.86 4.60
C VAL A 71 -5.60 -16.04 3.39
N ASP A 72 -5.14 -14.80 3.27
CA ASP A 72 -5.53 -13.88 2.19
C ASP A 72 -4.76 -14.12 0.88
N GLY A 73 -3.80 -15.04 0.87
CA GLY A 73 -3.02 -15.39 -0.32
C GLY A 73 -1.95 -14.36 -0.69
N VAL A 74 -1.51 -13.53 0.26
CA VAL A 74 -0.41 -12.58 0.08
C VAL A 74 0.92 -13.33 0.21
N LEU A 75 1.18 -14.20 -0.76
CA LEU A 75 2.31 -15.12 -0.79
C LEU A 75 3.17 -14.88 -2.05
N LEU A 76 4.47 -15.15 -1.94
CA LEU A 76 5.46 -15.05 -3.00
C LEU A 76 6.25 -16.36 -3.10
N GLY A 77 6.77 -16.61 -4.31
CA GLY A 77 7.53 -17.80 -4.67
C GLY A 77 6.84 -18.59 -5.77
N SER A 78 7.56 -18.89 -6.87
CA SER A 78 7.05 -19.73 -7.97
C SER A 78 7.31 -21.22 -7.69
N GLU A 79 8.51 -21.55 -7.18
CA GLU A 79 9.01 -22.92 -7.06
C GLU A 79 9.10 -23.41 -5.59
N GLY A 80 8.26 -22.87 -4.71
CA GLY A 80 8.14 -23.25 -3.30
C GLY A 80 9.31 -22.84 -2.38
N PRO A 81 9.20 -23.09 -1.06
CA PRO A 81 7.96 -22.99 -0.28
C PRO A 81 7.41 -21.56 -0.34
N PHE A 82 6.09 -21.42 -0.41
CA PHE A 82 5.43 -20.12 -0.45
C PHE A 82 5.69 -19.35 0.84
N ASN A 83 6.26 -18.16 0.71
CA ASN A 83 6.51 -17.26 1.83
C ASN A 83 5.57 -16.06 1.73
N HIS A 84 5.21 -15.44 2.85
CA HIS A 84 4.43 -14.22 2.84
C HIS A 84 5.16 -13.09 2.10
N ALA A 85 4.41 -12.25 1.38
CA ALA A 85 5.01 -11.06 0.78
C ALA A 85 5.50 -10.11 1.88
N PRO A 86 6.64 -9.42 1.69
CA PRO A 86 7.08 -8.39 2.61
C PRO A 86 5.99 -7.32 2.79
N CYS A 87 5.51 -7.15 4.02
CA CYS A 87 4.49 -6.18 4.38
C CYS A 87 4.94 -5.33 5.57
N SER A 88 4.36 -4.14 5.70
CA SER A 88 4.57 -3.26 6.85
C SER A 88 3.56 -3.57 7.94
N LEU A 89 4.01 -3.68 9.20
CA LEU A 89 3.12 -3.98 10.34
C LEU A 89 2.10 -2.87 10.61
N LEU A 90 2.47 -1.61 10.35
CA LEU A 90 1.58 -0.45 10.51
C LEU A 90 1.50 0.33 9.20
N PRO A 91 0.34 0.93 8.90
CA PRO A 91 0.18 1.76 7.72
C PRO A 91 0.99 3.05 7.82
N TYR A 92 1.42 3.56 6.66
CA TYR A 92 2.06 4.87 6.57
C TYR A 92 1.02 5.99 6.67
N PRO A 93 1.22 7.03 7.51
CA PRO A 93 0.29 8.13 7.64
C PRO A 93 0.38 9.05 6.41
N LEU A 94 -0.59 8.96 5.52
CA LEU A 94 -0.69 9.82 4.33
C LEU A 94 -1.79 10.89 4.52
N PRO A 95 -1.51 12.19 4.29
CA PRO A 95 -2.53 13.23 4.38
C PRO A 95 -3.67 13.00 3.36
N ALA A 96 -4.92 13.13 3.82
CA ALA A 96 -6.10 12.91 3.00
C ALA A 96 -6.14 13.81 1.75
N THR A 97 -5.68 15.06 1.87
CA THR A 97 -5.59 16.00 0.75
C THR A 97 -4.66 15.50 -0.36
N VAL A 98 -3.50 14.97 0.01
CA VAL A 98 -2.52 14.39 -0.92
C VAL A 98 -3.08 13.13 -1.56
N PHE A 99 -3.72 12.25 -0.77
CA PHE A 99 -4.35 11.04 -1.30
C PHE A 99 -5.45 11.36 -2.32
N SER A 100 -6.34 12.31 -2.01
CA SER A 100 -7.39 12.73 -2.93
C SER A 100 -6.85 13.36 -4.21
N HIS A 101 -5.78 14.16 -4.11
CA HIS A 101 -5.14 14.75 -5.29
C HIS A 101 -4.48 13.67 -6.17
N ALA A 102 -3.75 12.72 -5.57
CA ALA A 102 -3.19 11.59 -6.31
C ALA A 102 -4.28 10.76 -6.99
N ARG A 103 -5.41 10.54 -6.30
CA ARG A 103 -6.57 9.85 -6.86
C ARG A 103 -7.18 10.59 -8.05
N SER A 104 -7.33 11.92 -7.97
CA SER A 104 -7.86 12.70 -9.10
C SER A 104 -6.90 12.72 -10.30
N LEU A 105 -5.60 12.61 -10.07
CA LEU A 105 -4.59 12.57 -11.14
C LEU A 105 -4.46 11.20 -11.84
N SER A 106 -4.96 10.12 -11.23
CA SER A 106 -4.83 8.77 -11.79
C SER A 106 -5.38 8.68 -13.23
N GLN A 107 -6.59 9.19 -13.46
CA GLN A 107 -7.24 9.11 -14.77
C GLN A 107 -6.59 9.99 -15.85
N PRO A 108 -6.35 11.30 -15.63
CA PRO A 108 -5.70 12.13 -16.64
C PRO A 108 -4.28 11.64 -16.95
N PHE A 109 -3.56 11.08 -15.97
CA PHE A 109 -2.25 10.49 -16.22
C PHE A 109 -2.33 9.24 -17.10
N SER A 110 -3.30 8.34 -16.87
CA SER A 110 -3.51 7.18 -17.76
C SER A 110 -3.83 7.60 -19.20
N VAL A 111 -4.66 8.63 -19.40
CA VAL A 111 -4.98 9.16 -20.73
C VAL A 111 -3.76 9.82 -21.38
N LEU A 112 -2.94 10.53 -20.61
CA LEU A 112 -1.70 11.12 -21.09
C LEU A 112 -0.75 10.04 -21.62
N VAL A 113 -0.55 8.96 -20.84
CA VAL A 113 0.30 7.83 -21.22
C VAL A 113 -0.23 7.16 -22.50
N ASP A 114 -1.54 6.93 -22.62
CA ASP A 114 -2.15 6.34 -23.83
C ASP A 114 -2.00 7.23 -25.07
N ARG A 115 -2.13 8.55 -24.93
CA ARG A 115 -1.96 9.48 -26.07
C ARG A 115 -0.51 9.55 -26.53
N ILE A 116 0.44 9.60 -25.60
CA ILE A 116 1.87 9.64 -25.91
C ILE A 116 2.32 8.33 -26.54
N SER A 117 1.87 7.18 -26.02
CA SER A 117 2.26 5.87 -26.55
C SER A 117 1.76 5.62 -27.97
N ARG A 118 0.70 6.30 -28.42
CA ARG A 118 0.18 6.20 -29.79
C ARG A 118 0.87 7.13 -30.80
N ASP A 119 1.74 8.03 -30.36
CA ASP A 119 2.47 8.95 -31.24
C ASP A 119 3.96 8.57 -31.37
N PRO A 120 4.30 7.60 -32.25
CA PRO A 120 5.68 7.21 -32.49
C PRO A 120 6.52 8.34 -33.10
N LYS A 121 5.89 9.27 -33.83
CA LYS A 121 6.58 10.40 -34.45
C LYS A 121 7.07 11.38 -33.40
N TRP A 122 6.35 11.51 -32.29
CA TRP A 122 6.78 12.28 -31.14
C TRP A 122 7.74 11.49 -30.23
N LEU A 123 7.46 10.22 -29.96
CA LEU A 123 8.22 9.41 -28.98
C LEU A 123 9.63 9.04 -29.45
N CYS A 124 9.78 8.56 -30.69
CA CYS A 124 11.06 8.03 -31.18
C CYS A 124 12.19 9.07 -31.22
N PRO A 125 11.97 10.34 -31.64
CA PRO A 125 12.99 11.38 -31.56
C PRO A 125 13.45 11.69 -30.13
N ILE A 126 12.54 11.67 -29.15
CA ILE A 126 12.82 12.03 -27.76
C ILE A 126 13.72 10.98 -27.08
N VAL A 127 13.51 9.70 -27.38
CA VAL A 127 14.25 8.60 -26.75
C VAL A 127 15.57 8.28 -27.50
N ARG A 128 15.82 8.93 -28.65
CA ARG A 128 16.94 8.64 -29.54
C ARG A 128 18.32 8.80 -28.90
N SER A 129 18.50 9.77 -28.01
CA SER A 129 19.76 9.96 -27.26
C SER A 129 20.02 8.86 -26.23
N THR A 130 18.96 8.26 -25.69
CA THR A 130 19.06 7.15 -24.73
C THR A 130 19.39 5.84 -25.46
N VAL A 131 18.80 5.64 -26.63
CA VAL A 131 18.98 4.45 -27.49
C VAL A 131 20.41 4.29 -28.02
N SER A 132 21.13 5.39 -28.20
CA SER A 132 22.54 5.30 -28.60
C SER A 132 23.42 4.73 -27.48
N HIS A 133 23.02 4.88 -26.21
CA HIS A 133 23.81 4.49 -25.05
C HIS A 133 23.32 3.21 -24.37
N ASP A 134 22.05 2.84 -24.52
CA ASP A 134 21.47 1.63 -23.90
C ASP A 134 20.99 0.61 -24.94
N PRO A 135 21.64 -0.58 -25.03
CA PRO A 135 21.21 -1.64 -25.94
C PRO A 135 19.85 -2.24 -25.55
N PHE A 136 19.44 -2.21 -24.28
CA PHE A 136 18.13 -2.70 -23.85
C PHE A 136 17.01 -1.80 -24.38
N THR A 137 17.10 -0.49 -24.13
CA THR A 137 16.13 0.49 -24.67
C THR A 137 16.09 0.48 -26.19
N ARG A 138 17.22 0.25 -26.87
CA ARG A 138 17.24 0.04 -28.32
C ARG A 138 16.36 -1.12 -28.74
N ARG A 139 16.50 -2.27 -28.08
CA ARG A 139 15.70 -3.46 -28.39
C ARG A 139 14.20 -3.23 -28.14
N LEU A 140 13.83 -2.45 -27.13
CA LEU A 140 12.44 -2.07 -26.89
C LEU A 140 11.86 -1.24 -28.05
N LEU A 141 12.63 -0.30 -28.61
CA LEU A 141 12.18 0.49 -29.77
C LEU A 141 12.13 -0.30 -31.08
N GLU A 142 12.91 -1.37 -31.22
CA GLU A 142 12.83 -2.24 -32.41
C GLU A 142 11.54 -3.08 -32.43
N ILE A 143 10.97 -3.36 -31.26
CA ILE A 143 9.74 -4.15 -31.10
C ILE A 143 8.49 -3.26 -31.17
N PHE A 144 8.64 -1.99 -30.77
CA PHE A 144 7.59 -0.98 -30.77
C PHE A 144 7.16 -0.58 -32.18
#